data_AF-A0A957YLA1-F1
#
_entry.id   AF-A0A957YLA1-F1
#
_cell.length_a   1.000
_cell.length_b   1.000
_cell.length_c   1.000
_cell.angle_alpha   90.00
_cell.angle_beta   90.00
_cell.angle_gamma   90.00
#
_symmetry.space_group_name_H-M   'P 1'
#
loop_
_entity.id
_entity.type
_entity.pdbx_description
1 polymer ?
#
loop_
_entity_poly.entity_id
_entity_poly.type
_entity_poly.pdbx_seq_one_letter_code
_entity_poly.pdbx_strand_id
1 'polypeptide(L)'
;LDYVRAVEATVRFYGEGEEVIVQRLAEEGQSFLDVFVAQEQTVIQWNTQRRGDRLVAIYPAEGTLWTDHPLALLELGRTDRLPVTDNQRRTFKAFSEFLTSAESQRAFLDAGYRPADLDIALDAEGSPFADTNAVDWRQPATTLQIPSASVVEVIQNVWWYTKRPTNVYLVVDTSGSMEGEKLARTKTALQSFISQIQGERDQVGIVEFGSGVKRFEPLRSVTQSGRARMSELVDSMDAYGNTALIDAVWQANEDLQRVADNEAINAIVVMTDGQENDSNFDVNDLRSALRSNNTPVVVFTIAFGRDAEDELMQEIARDGNGQFRRADETDIEELYRIISTYF
;
A
#
# COMPACT_ATOMS: atom_id res chain seq x y z
N LEU A 1 23.86 0.38 7.21
CA LEU A 1 22.54 0.13 7.84
C LEU A 1 21.97 1.43 8.41
N ASP A 2 22.73 2.19 9.19
CA ASP A 2 22.24 3.44 9.80
C ASP A 2 21.79 4.49 8.76
N TYR A 3 22.53 4.64 7.66
CA TYR A 3 22.11 5.49 6.54
C TYR A 3 20.74 5.08 5.98
N VAL A 4 20.54 3.77 5.72
CA VAL A 4 19.27 3.25 5.20
C VAL A 4 18.14 3.49 6.21
N ARG A 5 18.37 3.24 7.50
CA ARG A 5 17.40 3.54 8.57
C ARG A 5 17.04 5.03 8.63
N ALA A 6 18.01 5.91 8.46
CA ALA A 6 17.77 7.35 8.46
C ALA A 6 16.91 7.78 7.26
N VAL A 7 17.14 7.20 6.08
CA VAL A 7 16.29 7.42 4.90
C VAL A 7 14.88 6.86 5.14
N GLU A 8 14.77 5.62 5.62
CA GLU A 8 13.48 4.98 5.95
C GLU A 8 12.66 5.77 6.98
N ALA A 9 13.32 6.40 7.96
CA ALA A 9 12.66 7.25 8.94
C ALA A 9 11.99 8.49 8.31
N THR A 10 12.43 8.92 7.13
CA THR A 10 11.82 10.05 6.40
C THR A 10 10.60 9.64 5.56
N VAL A 11 10.37 8.33 5.36
CA VAL A 11 9.24 7.84 4.56
C VAL A 11 7.93 8.15 5.27
N ARG A 12 7.12 9.00 4.63
CA ARG A 12 5.81 9.42 5.12
C ARG A 12 4.66 8.53 4.63
N PHE A 13 4.83 7.90 3.47
CA PHE A 13 3.78 7.15 2.81
C PHE A 13 4.34 5.93 2.08
N TYR A 14 3.71 4.78 2.30
CA TYR A 14 3.90 3.56 1.52
C TYR A 14 2.65 3.38 0.64
N GLY A 15 2.81 3.47 -0.68
CA GLY A 15 1.72 3.35 -1.65
C GLY A 15 1.80 2.06 -2.45
N GLU A 16 0.65 1.54 -2.90
CA GLU A 16 0.58 0.33 -3.75
C GLU A 16 1.04 0.59 -5.20
N GLY A 17 1.26 1.86 -5.57
CA GLY A 17 1.69 2.27 -6.90
C GLY A 17 1.75 3.78 -7.06
N GLU A 18 2.38 4.23 -8.15
CA GLU A 18 2.59 5.66 -8.47
C GLU A 18 1.27 6.44 -8.60
N GLU A 19 0.21 5.80 -9.10
CA GLU A 19 -1.09 6.45 -9.34
C GLU A 19 -1.74 6.97 -8.05
N VAL A 20 -1.65 6.20 -6.96
CA VAL A 20 -2.19 6.61 -5.64
C VAL A 20 -1.43 7.83 -5.11
N ILE A 21 -0.11 7.85 -5.28
CA ILE A 21 0.74 8.98 -4.87
C ILE A 21 0.37 10.22 -5.67
N VAL A 22 0.21 10.08 -6.99
CA VAL A 22 -0.19 11.15 -7.89
C VAL A 22 -1.58 11.69 -7.57
N GLN A 23 -2.56 10.83 -7.27
CA GLN A 23 -3.89 11.26 -6.89
C GLN A 23 -3.87 12.08 -5.60
N ARG A 24 -3.20 11.57 -4.55
CA ARG A 24 -3.08 12.30 -3.28
C ARG A 24 -2.34 13.63 -3.45
N LEU A 25 -1.26 13.64 -4.23
CA LEU A 25 -0.54 14.87 -4.52
C LEU A 25 -1.46 15.90 -5.21
N ALA A 26 -2.40 15.47 -6.05
CA ALA A 26 -3.35 16.37 -6.69
C ALA A 26 -4.42 16.93 -5.74
N GLU A 27 -4.76 16.19 -4.69
CA GLU A 27 -5.75 16.59 -3.69
C GLU A 27 -5.14 17.44 -2.57
N GLU A 28 -3.95 17.07 -2.10
CA GLU A 28 -3.27 17.64 -0.93
C GLU A 28 -2.16 18.66 -1.28
N GLY A 29 -1.74 18.71 -2.54
CA GLY A 29 -0.70 19.61 -3.05
C GLY A 29 0.69 19.33 -2.49
N GLN A 30 1.58 20.32 -2.59
CA GLN A 30 2.99 20.21 -2.16
C GLN A 30 3.18 19.87 -0.67
N SER A 31 2.13 20.01 0.16
CA SER A 31 2.20 19.68 1.59
C SER A 31 2.21 18.18 1.88
N PHE A 32 1.89 17.34 0.89
CA PHE A 32 1.84 15.89 1.02
C PHE A 32 3.23 15.24 1.00
N LEU A 33 4.01 15.47 -0.07
CA LEU A 33 5.34 14.88 -0.28
C LEU A 33 6.28 15.87 -0.98
N ASP A 34 7.52 15.96 -0.47
CA ASP A 34 8.59 16.73 -1.10
C ASP A 34 9.24 15.98 -2.27
N VAL A 35 9.41 14.66 -2.13
CA VAL A 35 10.04 13.78 -3.12
C VAL A 35 9.39 12.40 -3.07
N PHE A 36 9.25 11.78 -4.24
CA PHE A 36 8.82 10.38 -4.37
C PHE A 36 9.45 9.75 -5.61
N VAL A 37 9.48 8.42 -5.64
CA VAL A 37 9.94 7.65 -6.80
C VAL A 37 8.81 7.59 -7.82
N ALA A 38 9.10 7.96 -9.06
CA ALA A 38 8.16 7.93 -10.16
C ALA A 38 8.84 7.70 -11.51
N GLN A 39 8.08 7.22 -12.48
CA GLN A 39 8.50 7.15 -13.87
C GLN A 39 8.50 8.54 -14.53
N GLU A 40 9.38 8.74 -15.51
CA GLU A 40 9.42 9.99 -16.31
C GLU A 40 8.06 10.26 -16.99
N GLN A 41 7.39 9.21 -17.44
CA GLN A 41 6.06 9.27 -18.06
C GLN A 41 5.04 9.93 -17.11
N THR A 42 5.07 9.58 -15.81
CA THR A 42 4.23 10.17 -14.78
C THR A 42 4.48 11.68 -14.64
N VAL A 43 5.75 12.10 -14.66
CA VAL A 43 6.15 13.52 -14.60
C VAL A 43 5.69 14.29 -15.84
N ILE A 44 5.82 13.71 -17.03
CA ILE A 44 5.37 14.29 -18.29
C ILE A 44 3.85 14.45 -18.30
N GLN A 45 3.10 13.40 -17.93
CA GLN A 45 1.64 13.42 -17.91
C GLN A 45 1.09 14.44 -16.90
N TRP A 46 1.67 14.48 -15.70
CA TRP A 46 1.30 15.46 -14.69
C TRP A 46 1.39 16.89 -15.22
N ASN A 47 2.53 17.22 -15.81
CA ASN A 47 2.83 18.58 -16.28
C ASN A 47 2.06 18.98 -17.54
N THR A 48 1.60 18.01 -18.34
CA THR A 48 0.79 18.29 -19.56
C THR A 48 -0.69 18.46 -19.22
N GLN A 49 -1.21 17.71 -18.23
CA GLN A 49 -2.63 17.72 -17.88
C GLN A 49 -3.01 18.79 -16.85
N ARG A 50 -2.07 19.24 -16.00
CA ARG A 50 -2.36 20.16 -14.90
C ARG A 50 -1.71 21.54 -15.11
N ARG A 51 -2.43 22.59 -14.73
CA ARG A 51 -1.93 23.96 -14.64
C ARG A 51 -1.79 24.31 -13.17
N GLY A 52 -0.58 24.22 -12.62
CA GLY A 52 -0.32 24.43 -11.20
C GLY A 52 1.07 23.95 -10.81
N ASP A 53 1.16 23.28 -9.66
CA ASP A 53 2.40 22.67 -9.17
C ASP A 53 3.00 21.74 -10.23
N ARG A 54 4.31 21.87 -10.46
CA ARG A 54 5.02 21.11 -11.49
C ARG A 54 5.87 20.04 -10.84
N LEU A 55 5.91 18.87 -11.47
CA LEU A 55 6.87 17.82 -11.13
C LEU A 55 8.15 18.00 -11.93
N VAL A 56 9.28 17.74 -11.30
CA VAL A 56 10.60 17.75 -11.93
C VAL A 56 11.33 16.47 -11.56
N ALA A 57 11.81 15.72 -12.55
CA ALA A 57 12.59 14.52 -12.36
C ALA A 57 13.99 14.87 -11.86
N ILE A 58 14.42 14.21 -10.79
CA ILE A 58 15.78 14.29 -10.25
C ILE A 58 16.44 12.93 -10.48
N TYR A 59 17.62 12.95 -11.08
CA TYR A 59 18.38 11.75 -11.39
C TYR A 59 19.62 11.69 -10.47
N PRO A 60 19.69 10.74 -9.51
CA PRO A 60 20.82 10.61 -8.60
C PRO A 60 22.13 10.40 -9.35
N ALA A 61 23.22 11.03 -8.88
CA ALA A 61 24.53 10.92 -9.50
C ALA A 61 25.12 9.50 -9.39
N GLU A 62 24.73 8.79 -8.32
CA GLU A 62 25.06 7.39 -8.03
C GLU A 62 24.41 6.43 -9.03
N GLY A 63 23.32 6.86 -9.68
CA GLY A 63 22.64 6.18 -10.76
C GLY A 63 21.16 5.90 -10.51
N THR A 64 20.47 5.53 -11.59
CA THR A 64 19.03 5.24 -11.62
C THR A 64 18.78 3.87 -12.25
N LEU A 65 17.74 3.17 -11.82
CA LEU A 65 17.26 1.95 -12.46
C LEU A 65 16.37 2.29 -13.66
N TRP A 66 16.47 1.51 -14.74
CA TRP A 66 15.49 1.56 -15.80
C TRP A 66 14.24 0.77 -15.38
N THR A 67 13.08 1.40 -15.49
CA THR A 67 11.80 0.67 -15.52
C THR A 67 11.61 0.18 -16.94
N ASP A 68 11.82 -1.11 -17.18
CA ASP A 68 11.60 -1.74 -18.47
C ASP A 68 10.23 -2.45 -18.53
N HIS A 69 9.76 -2.70 -19.76
CA HIS A 69 8.52 -3.43 -20.01
C HIS A 69 8.84 -4.68 -20.85
N PRO A 70 9.46 -5.72 -20.25
CA PRO A 70 9.92 -6.87 -21.00
C PRO A 70 8.76 -7.68 -21.57
N LEU A 71 8.85 -8.01 -22.86
CA LEU A 71 7.94 -8.93 -23.53
C LEU A 71 8.61 -10.30 -23.67
N ALA A 72 8.07 -11.32 -23.00
CA ALA A 72 8.61 -12.68 -23.05
C ALA A 72 7.53 -13.73 -23.32
N LEU A 73 7.83 -14.71 -24.17
CA LEU A 73 7.01 -15.90 -24.36
C LEU A 73 7.47 -16.99 -23.39
N LEU A 74 6.63 -17.35 -22.43
CA LEU A 74 6.93 -18.42 -21.49
C LEU A 74 6.63 -19.78 -22.12
N GLU A 75 7.69 -20.53 -22.44
CA GLU A 75 7.65 -21.90 -22.93
C GLU A 75 7.28 -22.88 -21.81
N LEU A 76 6.01 -22.89 -21.42
CA LEU A 76 5.49 -23.79 -20.40
C LEU A 76 5.31 -25.19 -21.01
N GLY A 77 5.61 -26.26 -20.26
CA GLY A 77 5.55 -27.63 -20.78
C GLY A 77 5.93 -28.73 -19.80
N ARG A 78 5.70 -28.54 -18.50
CA ARG A 78 5.90 -29.60 -17.49
C ARG A 78 4.62 -29.86 -16.71
N THR A 79 4.42 -31.14 -16.40
CA THR A 79 3.50 -31.84 -15.46
C THR A 79 2.04 -31.41 -15.30
N ASP A 80 1.71 -30.13 -15.43
CA ASP A 80 0.39 -29.55 -15.15
C ASP A 80 -0.05 -28.45 -16.14
N ARG A 81 0.81 -28.05 -17.09
CA ARG A 81 0.51 -26.99 -18.07
C ARG A 81 0.63 -27.45 -19.52
N LEU A 82 -0.36 -27.07 -20.34
CA LEU A 82 -0.34 -27.33 -21.78
C LEU A 82 0.83 -26.60 -22.46
N PRO A 83 1.50 -27.24 -23.43
CA PRO A 83 2.58 -26.61 -24.18
C PRO A 83 2.08 -25.44 -25.03
N VAL A 84 2.94 -24.46 -25.24
CA VAL A 84 2.68 -23.33 -26.14
C VAL A 84 2.46 -23.84 -27.57
N THR A 85 1.31 -23.52 -28.14
CA THR A 85 0.91 -23.90 -29.49
C THR A 85 1.62 -23.07 -30.57
N ASP A 86 1.70 -23.59 -31.79
CA ASP A 86 2.22 -22.84 -32.94
C ASP A 86 1.46 -21.54 -33.20
N ASN A 87 0.14 -21.53 -32.97
CA ASN A 87 -0.65 -20.33 -33.13
C ASN A 87 -0.25 -19.27 -32.10
N GLN A 88 -0.08 -19.64 -30.83
CA GLN A 88 0.39 -18.72 -29.79
C GLN A 88 1.79 -18.16 -30.09
N ARG A 89 2.71 -18.97 -30.62
CA ARG A 89 4.02 -18.48 -31.08
C ARG A 89 3.90 -17.44 -32.19
N ARG A 90 3.03 -17.69 -33.18
CA ARG A 90 2.79 -16.74 -34.29
C ARG A 90 2.14 -15.45 -33.79
N THR A 91 1.18 -15.55 -32.88
CA THR A 91 0.54 -14.39 -32.25
C THR A 91 1.55 -13.56 -31.46
N PHE A 92 2.39 -14.20 -30.64
CA PHE A 92 3.45 -13.52 -29.89
C PHE A 92 4.40 -12.77 -30.84
N LYS A 93 4.84 -13.44 -31.91
CA LYS A 93 5.71 -12.82 -32.92
C LYS A 93 5.04 -11.60 -33.57
N ALA A 94 3.81 -11.74 -34.04
CA ALA A 94 3.06 -10.63 -34.66
C ALA A 94 2.87 -9.46 -33.69
N PHE A 95 2.62 -9.73 -32.41
CA PHE A 95 2.49 -8.69 -31.39
C PHE A 95 3.84 -8.01 -31.10
N SER A 96 4.93 -8.76 -31.01
CA SER A 96 6.27 -8.21 -30.87
C SER A 96 6.66 -7.32 -32.06
N GLU A 97 6.32 -7.73 -33.29
CA GLU A 97 6.56 -6.94 -34.51
C GLU A 97 5.71 -5.65 -34.52
N PHE A 98 4.45 -5.74 -34.07
CA PHE A 98 3.60 -4.56 -33.90
C PHE A 98 4.21 -3.57 -32.90
N LEU A 99 4.54 -4.03 -31.69
CA LEU A 99 5.10 -3.17 -30.64
C LEU A 99 6.41 -2.50 -31.05
N THR A 100 7.25 -3.18 -31.84
CA THR A 100 8.52 -2.64 -32.35
C THR A 100 8.39 -1.87 -33.66
N SER A 101 7.18 -1.72 -34.20
CA SER A 101 6.95 -0.91 -35.39
C SER A 101 7.20 0.58 -35.13
N ALA A 102 7.64 1.31 -36.15
CA ALA A 102 7.90 2.75 -36.03
C ALA A 102 6.66 3.56 -35.60
N GLU A 103 5.46 3.11 -35.96
CA GLU A 103 4.20 3.73 -35.53
C GLU A 103 3.99 3.55 -34.03
N SER A 104 4.11 2.32 -33.52
CA SER A 104 3.97 2.04 -32.08
C SER A 104 5.07 2.71 -31.25
N GLN A 105 6.31 2.72 -31.74
CA GLN A 105 7.42 3.39 -31.06
C GLN A 105 7.22 4.91 -30.96
N ARG A 106 6.64 5.54 -31.98
CA ARG A 106 6.22 6.96 -31.90
C ARG A 106 5.06 7.15 -30.94
N ALA A 107 4.05 6.29 -30.97
CA ALA A 107 2.94 6.36 -30.03
C ALA A 107 3.41 6.22 -28.56
N PHE A 108 4.42 5.39 -28.30
CA PHE A 108 5.06 5.30 -26.98
C PHE A 108 5.78 6.60 -26.60
N LEU A 109 6.53 7.20 -27.53
CA LEU A 109 7.14 8.51 -27.31
C LEU A 109 6.10 9.58 -26.95
N ASP A 110 5.02 9.67 -27.73
CA ASP A 110 3.94 10.64 -27.51
C ASP A 110 3.25 10.43 -26.16
N ALA A 111 3.18 9.18 -25.68
CA ALA A 111 2.66 8.83 -24.36
C ALA A 111 3.64 9.09 -23.20
N GLY A 112 4.86 9.56 -23.50
CA GLY A 112 5.91 9.90 -22.53
C GLY A 112 6.90 8.77 -22.19
N TYR A 113 6.88 7.66 -22.95
CA TYR A 113 7.85 6.58 -22.78
C TYR A 113 9.09 6.82 -23.64
N ARG A 114 10.22 6.25 -23.23
CA ARG A 114 11.38 6.15 -24.11
C ARG A 114 11.21 4.98 -25.07
N PRO A 115 11.28 5.20 -26.40
CA PRO A 115 11.20 4.12 -27.37
C PRO A 115 12.34 3.10 -27.20
N ALA A 116 12.05 1.84 -27.52
CA ALA A 116 13.06 0.79 -27.68
C ALA A 116 13.89 1.00 -28.97
N ASP A 117 13.32 1.69 -29.96
CA ASP A 117 14.04 2.12 -31.16
C ASP A 117 14.90 3.37 -30.86
N LEU A 118 16.21 3.15 -30.74
CA LEU A 118 17.20 4.18 -30.40
C LEU A 118 17.45 5.19 -31.52
N ASP A 119 16.98 4.92 -32.75
CA ASP A 119 17.10 5.88 -33.86
C ASP A 119 16.06 7.01 -33.75
N ILE A 120 15.06 6.88 -32.88
CA ILE A 120 14.08 7.93 -32.60
C ILE A 120 14.68 8.96 -31.63
N ALA A 121 14.92 10.17 -32.14
CA ALA A 121 15.42 11.28 -31.33
C ALA A 121 14.40 11.74 -30.28
N LEU A 122 14.82 11.78 -29.02
CA LEU A 122 13.99 12.23 -27.90
C LEU A 122 13.86 13.76 -27.83
N ASP A 123 14.78 14.51 -28.43
CA ASP A 123 14.83 15.98 -28.40
C ASP A 123 14.26 16.64 -29.67
N ALA A 124 13.60 15.87 -30.53
CA ALA A 124 12.94 16.39 -31.72
C ALA A 124 11.74 17.30 -31.36
N GLU A 125 11.44 18.26 -32.25
CA GLU A 125 10.28 19.14 -32.10
C GLU A 125 8.98 18.33 -31.94
N GLY A 126 8.19 18.67 -30.93
CA GLY A 126 6.95 17.97 -30.59
C GLY A 126 7.13 16.76 -29.67
N SER A 127 8.36 16.32 -29.39
CA SER A 127 8.62 15.29 -28.39
C SER A 127 8.27 15.78 -26.98
N PRO A 128 7.68 14.94 -26.11
CA PRO A 128 7.44 15.29 -24.71
C PRO A 128 8.71 15.53 -23.88
N PHE A 129 9.87 15.12 -24.39
CA PHE A 129 11.18 15.37 -23.77
C PHE A 129 11.90 16.60 -24.34
N ALA A 130 11.38 17.19 -25.42
CA ALA A 130 11.91 18.42 -25.99
C ALA A 130 11.35 19.65 -25.27
N ASP A 131 12.13 20.73 -25.23
CA ASP A 131 11.75 22.04 -24.70
C ASP A 131 11.14 22.06 -23.28
N THR A 132 11.47 21.03 -22.48
CA THR A 132 11.01 20.89 -21.10
C THR A 132 12.19 20.87 -20.13
N ASN A 133 11.98 21.42 -18.94
CA ASN A 133 12.89 21.29 -17.81
C ASN A 133 12.38 20.29 -16.77
N ALA A 134 11.27 19.60 -17.04
CA ALA A 134 10.69 18.63 -16.12
C ALA A 134 11.36 17.26 -16.19
N VAL A 135 11.84 16.86 -17.36
CA VAL A 135 12.58 15.63 -17.60
C VAL A 135 13.80 15.96 -18.47
N ASP A 136 14.92 15.28 -18.26
CA ASP A 136 16.12 15.47 -19.06
C ASP A 136 16.35 14.23 -19.93
N TRP A 137 16.18 14.40 -21.24
CA TRP A 137 16.38 13.31 -22.20
C TRP A 137 17.79 12.72 -22.16
N ARG A 138 18.79 13.46 -21.66
CA ARG A 138 20.18 13.01 -21.52
C ARG A 138 20.42 12.13 -20.29
N GLN A 139 19.46 12.09 -19.37
CA GLN A 139 19.52 11.30 -18.15
C GLN A 139 18.77 9.96 -18.31
N PRO A 140 19.02 8.97 -17.45
CA PRO A 140 20.10 8.93 -16.46
C PRO A 140 21.48 8.71 -17.10
N ALA A 141 22.49 9.48 -16.67
CA ALA A 141 23.87 9.32 -17.12
C ALA A 141 24.55 8.05 -16.54
N THR A 142 24.12 7.64 -15.35
CA THR A 142 24.60 6.44 -14.66
C THR A 142 23.41 5.50 -14.45
N THR A 143 23.52 4.27 -14.94
CA THR A 143 22.46 3.25 -14.78
C THR A 143 22.88 2.20 -13.77
N LEU A 144 21.97 1.87 -12.86
CA LEU A 144 22.17 0.78 -11.91
C LEU A 144 21.81 -0.55 -12.56
N GLN A 145 22.57 -1.59 -12.24
CA GLN A 145 22.27 -2.96 -12.66
C GLN A 145 21.26 -3.58 -11.70
N ILE A 146 20.36 -4.41 -12.26
CA ILE A 146 19.44 -5.19 -11.43
C ILE A 146 20.28 -6.15 -10.57
N PRO A 147 20.15 -6.13 -9.23
CA PRO A 147 20.89 -7.01 -8.36
C PRO A 147 20.52 -8.48 -8.64
N SER A 148 21.49 -9.39 -8.49
CA SER A 148 21.24 -10.83 -8.58
C SER A 148 20.23 -11.29 -7.52
N ALA A 149 19.51 -12.39 -7.78
CA ALA A 149 18.51 -12.93 -6.84
C ALA A 149 19.03 -13.11 -5.41
N SER A 150 20.27 -13.55 -5.23
CA SER A 150 20.90 -13.68 -3.91
C SER A 150 21.11 -12.34 -3.20
N VAL A 151 21.39 -11.27 -3.95
CA VAL A 151 21.50 -9.91 -3.41
C VAL A 151 20.12 -9.37 -3.05
N VAL A 152 19.11 -9.64 -3.88
CA VAL A 152 17.71 -9.29 -3.58
C VAL A 152 17.25 -9.97 -2.29
N GLU A 153 17.54 -11.26 -2.12
CA GLU A 153 17.20 -12.01 -0.90
C GLU A 153 17.90 -11.41 0.33
N VAL A 154 19.18 -11.04 0.23
CA VAL A 154 19.89 -10.35 1.31
C VAL A 154 19.27 -8.99 1.60
N ILE A 155 18.91 -8.20 0.59
CA ILE A 155 18.24 -6.90 0.77
C ILE A 155 16.90 -7.09 1.47
N GLN A 156 16.09 -8.07 1.05
CA GLN A 156 14.81 -8.40 1.70
C GLN A 156 15.01 -8.83 3.16
N ASN A 157 16.05 -9.58 3.46
CA ASN A 157 16.37 -9.96 4.85
C ASN A 157 16.85 -8.76 5.67
N VAL A 158 17.67 -7.88 5.08
CA VAL A 158 18.14 -6.64 5.71
C VAL A 158 17.00 -5.64 5.94
N TRP A 159 16.02 -5.62 5.04
CA TRP A 159 14.84 -4.75 5.12
C TRP A 159 14.14 -4.87 6.47
N TRP A 160 13.97 -6.08 7.01
CA TRP A 160 13.36 -6.29 8.33
C TRP A 160 14.14 -5.63 9.48
N TYR A 161 15.45 -5.42 9.31
CA TYR A 161 16.30 -4.73 10.29
C TYR A 161 16.37 -3.21 10.07
N THR A 162 16.03 -2.70 8.88
CA THR A 162 16.13 -1.28 8.55
C THR A 162 14.79 -0.58 8.43
N LYS A 163 13.71 -1.31 8.12
CA LYS A 163 12.35 -0.78 8.11
C LYS A 163 12.01 -0.21 9.48
N ARG A 164 11.16 0.80 9.48
CA ARG A 164 10.56 1.33 10.69
C ARG A 164 9.77 0.20 11.37
N PRO A 165 9.87 0.05 12.70
CA PRO A 165 9.00 -0.89 13.40
C PRO A 165 7.55 -0.46 13.21
N THR A 166 6.63 -1.42 13.24
CA THR A 166 5.20 -1.14 13.12
C THR A 166 4.51 -1.39 14.45
N ASN A 167 3.75 -0.41 14.93
CA ASN A 167 2.78 -0.56 16.01
C ASN A 167 1.38 -0.57 15.39
N VAL A 168 0.76 -1.75 15.31
CA VAL A 168 -0.54 -1.90 14.65
C VAL A 168 -1.62 -2.38 15.62
N TYR A 169 -2.75 -1.70 15.63
CA TYR A 169 -3.98 -2.20 16.24
C TYR A 169 -4.87 -2.84 15.19
N LEU A 170 -5.27 -4.08 15.44
CA LEU A 170 -6.30 -4.78 14.69
C LEU A 170 -7.63 -4.57 15.41
N VAL A 171 -8.48 -3.72 14.85
CA VAL A 171 -9.80 -3.37 15.38
C VAL A 171 -10.85 -4.20 14.64
N VAL A 172 -11.42 -5.18 15.32
CA VAL A 172 -12.21 -6.26 14.73
C VAL A 172 -13.65 -6.20 15.20
N ASP A 173 -14.57 -6.05 14.25
CA ASP A 173 -16.00 -6.13 14.52
C ASP A 173 -16.40 -7.58 14.81
N THR A 174 -17.11 -7.75 15.92
CA THR A 174 -17.75 -8.99 16.35
C THR A 174 -19.22 -8.74 16.69
N SER A 175 -19.85 -7.78 16.04
CA SER A 175 -21.29 -7.53 16.10
C SER A 175 -22.09 -8.76 15.61
N GLY A 176 -23.40 -8.77 15.85
CA GLY A 176 -24.26 -9.86 15.42
C GLY A 176 -24.27 -10.10 13.90
N SER A 177 -24.01 -9.08 13.08
CA SER A 177 -23.94 -9.22 11.61
C SER A 177 -22.75 -10.05 11.14
N MET A 178 -21.69 -10.12 11.94
CA MET A 178 -20.49 -10.91 11.66
C MET A 178 -20.67 -12.41 11.90
N GLU A 179 -21.84 -12.87 12.38
CA GLU A 179 -22.08 -14.28 12.69
C GLU A 179 -21.84 -15.21 11.48
N GLY A 180 -21.32 -16.41 11.76
CA GLY A 180 -21.10 -17.45 10.76
C GLY A 180 -19.85 -17.22 9.91
N GLU A 181 -20.03 -17.16 8.60
CA GLU A 181 -18.90 -17.19 7.65
C GLU A 181 -18.06 -15.91 7.69
N LYS A 182 -18.67 -14.75 7.93
CA LYS A 182 -17.95 -13.46 7.96
C LYS A 182 -16.88 -13.44 9.05
N LEU A 183 -17.24 -13.73 10.31
CA LEU A 183 -16.28 -13.82 11.40
C LEU A 183 -15.26 -14.94 11.18
N ALA A 184 -15.67 -16.11 10.65
CA ALA A 184 -14.73 -17.19 10.36
C ALA A 184 -13.66 -16.80 9.34
N ARG A 185 -14.04 -16.04 8.29
CA ARG A 185 -13.12 -15.51 7.29
C ARG A 185 -12.22 -14.42 7.88
N THR A 186 -12.77 -13.51 8.67
CA THR A 186 -11.99 -12.48 9.38
C THR A 186 -10.95 -13.10 10.30
N LYS A 187 -11.30 -14.13 11.09
CA LYS A 187 -10.34 -14.88 11.92
C LYS A 187 -9.20 -15.48 11.10
N THR A 188 -9.53 -16.11 9.97
CA THR A 188 -8.53 -16.72 9.06
C THR A 188 -7.57 -15.68 8.50
N ALA A 189 -8.08 -14.51 8.11
CA ALA A 189 -7.27 -13.44 7.56
C ALA A 189 -6.37 -12.80 8.63
N LEU A 190 -6.89 -12.59 9.85
CA LEU A 190 -6.12 -12.10 11.01
C LEU A 190 -4.98 -13.05 11.37
N GLN A 191 -5.25 -14.37 11.42
CA GLN A 191 -4.22 -15.37 11.69
C GLN A 191 -3.12 -15.36 10.62
N SER A 192 -3.52 -15.25 9.35
CA SER A 192 -2.57 -15.17 8.23
C SER A 192 -1.69 -13.93 8.36
N PHE A 193 -2.27 -12.76 8.65
CA PHE A 193 -1.52 -11.53 8.89
C PHE A 193 -0.53 -11.67 10.06
N ILE A 194 -0.98 -12.14 11.23
CA ILE A 194 -0.13 -12.33 12.41
C ILE A 194 1.02 -13.31 12.12
N SER A 195 0.80 -14.33 11.30
CA SER A 195 1.84 -15.32 10.96
C SER A 195 2.99 -14.74 10.13
N GLN A 196 2.72 -13.67 9.37
CA GLN A 196 3.67 -13.14 8.41
C GLN A 196 4.54 -12.02 8.93
N ILE A 197 4.15 -11.33 9.99
CA ILE A 197 4.94 -10.24 10.59
C ILE A 197 6.28 -10.81 11.07
N GLN A 198 7.37 -10.76 10.30
CA GLN A 198 8.63 -11.43 10.67
C GLN A 198 9.44 -10.63 11.71
N GLY A 199 9.19 -9.32 11.84
CA GLY A 199 9.97 -8.45 12.71
C GLY A 199 9.64 -8.62 14.20
N GLU A 200 10.63 -8.96 15.02
CA GLU A 200 10.49 -8.95 16.48
C GLU A 200 10.27 -7.55 17.07
N ARG A 201 10.56 -6.51 16.27
CA ARG A 201 10.35 -5.09 16.61
C ARG A 201 8.93 -4.62 16.30
N ASP A 202 8.16 -5.38 15.52
CA ASP A 202 6.78 -5.05 15.23
C ASP A 202 5.90 -5.45 16.43
N GLN A 203 4.93 -4.59 16.75
CA GLN A 203 3.99 -4.78 17.84
C GLN A 203 2.56 -4.81 17.31
N VAL A 204 1.78 -5.77 17.81
CA VAL A 204 0.37 -5.93 17.45
C VAL A 204 -0.46 -5.86 18.71
N GLY A 205 -1.53 -5.06 18.64
CA GLY A 205 -2.63 -5.03 19.60
C GLY A 205 -3.92 -5.44 18.91
N ILE A 206 -4.90 -5.88 19.70
CA ILE A 206 -6.22 -6.29 19.20
C ILE A 206 -7.29 -5.55 19.99
N VAL A 207 -8.22 -4.92 19.29
CA VAL A 207 -9.46 -4.38 19.86
C VAL A 207 -10.63 -5.14 19.27
N GLU A 208 -11.27 -5.96 20.09
CA GLU A 208 -12.50 -6.67 19.74
C GLU A 208 -13.69 -5.80 20.17
N PHE A 209 -14.58 -5.47 19.24
CA PHE A 209 -15.73 -4.62 19.53
C PHE A 209 -17.05 -5.20 19.00
N GLY A 210 -18.15 -4.67 19.53
CA GLY A 210 -19.51 -4.99 19.16
C GLY A 210 -20.41 -4.03 19.94
N SER A 211 -21.19 -4.51 20.92
CA SER A 211 -21.80 -3.61 21.91
C SER A 211 -20.74 -3.01 22.84
N GLY A 212 -20.16 -1.88 22.44
CA GLY A 212 -18.95 -1.32 23.04
C GLY A 212 -17.69 -2.13 22.72
N VAL A 213 -16.58 -1.79 23.40
CA VAL A 213 -15.34 -2.58 23.32
C VAL A 213 -15.45 -3.81 24.21
N LYS A 214 -15.43 -5.00 23.61
CA LYS A 214 -15.52 -6.28 24.32
C LYS A 214 -14.18 -6.70 24.90
N ARG A 215 -13.09 -6.46 24.16
CA ARG A 215 -11.74 -6.83 24.57
C ARG A 215 -10.74 -5.84 24.03
N PHE A 216 -9.80 -5.47 24.90
CA PHE A 216 -8.66 -4.64 24.54
C PHE A 216 -7.38 -5.36 24.93
N GLU A 217 -6.59 -5.74 23.94
CA GLU A 217 -5.26 -6.31 24.12
C GLU A 217 -4.23 -5.26 23.68
N PRO A 218 -3.40 -4.75 24.61
CA PRO A 218 -2.37 -3.75 24.30
C PRO A 218 -1.34 -4.25 23.29
N LEU A 219 -0.59 -3.33 22.69
CA LEU A 219 0.54 -3.64 21.82
C LEU A 219 1.52 -4.61 22.48
N ARG A 220 1.81 -5.72 21.79
CA ARG A 220 2.84 -6.68 22.19
C ARG A 220 3.72 -7.03 21.01
N SER A 221 5.01 -7.20 21.27
CA SER A 221 5.96 -7.71 20.27
C SER A 221 5.53 -9.06 19.73
N VAL A 222 5.62 -9.24 18.41
CA VAL A 222 5.19 -10.46 17.69
C VAL A 222 6.25 -11.58 17.77
N THR A 223 6.71 -11.83 19.00
CA THR A 223 7.52 -13.00 19.37
C THR A 223 6.70 -14.29 19.25
N GLN A 224 7.32 -15.46 19.35
CA GLN A 224 6.59 -16.74 19.32
C GLN A 224 5.45 -16.80 20.36
N SER A 225 5.70 -16.35 21.59
CA SER A 225 4.67 -16.26 22.63
C SER A 225 3.61 -15.19 22.35
N GLY A 226 4.02 -14.05 21.77
CA GLY A 226 3.09 -12.99 21.36
C GLY A 226 2.13 -13.49 20.28
N ARG A 227 2.63 -14.19 19.26
CA ARG A 227 1.81 -14.80 18.21
C ARG A 227 0.83 -15.81 18.74
N ALA A 228 1.28 -16.74 19.59
CA ALA A 228 0.41 -17.72 20.20
C ALA A 228 -0.75 -17.05 20.95
N ARG A 229 -0.43 -16.01 21.75
CA ARG A 229 -1.43 -15.22 22.47
C ARG A 229 -2.42 -14.52 21.54
N MET A 230 -1.94 -13.86 20.48
CA MET A 230 -2.84 -13.20 19.52
C MET A 230 -3.72 -14.21 18.77
N SER A 231 -3.17 -15.36 18.39
CA SER A 231 -3.92 -16.44 17.73
C SER A 231 -5.04 -16.96 18.62
N GLU A 232 -4.75 -17.23 19.90
CA GLU A 232 -5.76 -17.64 20.87
C GLU A 232 -6.88 -16.61 21.03
N LEU A 233 -6.53 -15.32 21.06
CA LEU A 233 -7.52 -14.25 21.13
C LEU A 233 -8.44 -14.23 19.92
N VAL A 234 -7.86 -14.30 18.71
CA VAL A 234 -8.60 -14.35 17.45
C VAL A 234 -9.52 -15.57 17.40
N ASP A 235 -9.03 -16.75 17.78
CA ASP A 235 -9.85 -17.97 17.82
C ASP A 235 -11.04 -17.84 18.78
N SER A 236 -10.86 -17.13 19.89
CA SER A 236 -11.88 -16.95 20.93
C SER A 236 -12.93 -15.85 20.66
N MET A 237 -12.82 -15.10 19.56
CA MET A 237 -13.79 -14.04 19.25
C MET A 237 -15.16 -14.61 18.93
N ASP A 238 -16.23 -13.99 19.42
CA ASP A 238 -17.61 -14.44 19.18
C ASP A 238 -18.51 -13.28 18.74
N ALA A 239 -19.27 -13.53 17.67
CA ALA A 239 -20.18 -12.55 17.07
C ALA A 239 -21.46 -12.39 17.90
N TYR A 240 -21.69 -11.20 18.45
CA TYR A 240 -22.92 -10.82 19.14
C TYR A 240 -23.00 -9.32 19.40
N GLY A 241 -24.22 -8.80 19.55
CA GLY A 241 -24.47 -7.42 19.96
C GLY A 241 -24.47 -6.41 18.80
N ASN A 242 -24.36 -5.15 19.18
CA ASN A 242 -24.38 -3.98 18.32
C ASN A 242 -22.99 -3.67 17.74
N THR A 243 -22.75 -2.46 17.23
CA THR A 243 -21.49 -2.04 16.60
C THR A 243 -21.06 -0.67 17.14
N ALA A 244 -20.03 -0.66 17.99
CA ALA A 244 -19.38 0.53 18.57
C ALA A 244 -18.00 0.75 17.94
N LEU A 245 -17.98 1.06 16.65
CA LEU A 245 -16.78 1.23 15.84
C LEU A 245 -15.96 2.46 16.28
N ILE A 246 -16.60 3.61 16.50
CA ILE A 246 -15.92 4.86 16.86
C ILE A 246 -15.20 4.71 18.20
N ASP A 247 -15.85 4.12 19.20
CA ASP A 247 -15.26 3.87 20.52
C ASP A 247 -14.02 2.95 20.42
N ALA A 248 -14.05 1.95 19.54
CA ALA A 248 -12.95 1.02 19.34
C ALA A 248 -11.73 1.69 18.68
N VAL A 249 -11.96 2.52 17.66
CA VAL A 249 -10.90 3.30 17.00
C VAL A 249 -10.32 4.34 17.96
N TRP A 250 -11.18 5.01 18.73
CA TRP A 250 -10.75 5.96 19.76
C TRP A 250 -9.79 5.30 20.76
N GLN A 251 -10.14 4.13 21.28
CA GLN A 251 -9.33 3.45 22.29
C GLN A 251 -7.99 2.96 21.73
N ALA A 252 -7.96 2.47 20.50
CA ALA A 252 -6.71 2.14 19.81
C ALA A 252 -5.83 3.38 19.61
N ASN A 253 -6.41 4.52 19.22
CA ASN A 253 -5.70 5.77 19.06
C ASN A 253 -5.11 6.27 20.39
N GLU A 254 -5.86 6.23 21.49
CA GLU A 254 -5.37 6.64 22.80
C GLU A 254 -4.18 5.80 23.29
N ASP A 255 -4.17 4.49 23.03
CA ASP A 255 -3.02 3.66 23.39
C ASP A 255 -1.78 4.00 22.55
N LEU A 256 -1.94 4.19 21.23
CA LEU A 256 -0.85 4.63 20.36
C LEU A 256 -0.28 6.00 20.80
N GLN A 257 -1.14 6.95 21.16
CA GLN A 257 -0.70 8.24 21.71
C GLN A 257 0.01 8.11 23.06
N ARG A 258 -0.38 7.13 23.89
CA ARG A 258 0.28 6.86 25.19
C ARG A 258 1.62 6.15 25.02
N VAL A 259 1.74 5.24 24.04
CA VAL A 259 3.03 4.63 23.68
C VAL A 259 3.97 5.68 23.10
N ALA A 260 3.44 6.62 22.31
CA ALA A 260 4.14 7.80 21.80
C ALA A 260 5.42 7.50 21.00
N ASP A 261 5.46 6.35 20.32
CA ASP A 261 6.60 5.92 19.53
C ASP A 261 6.58 6.59 18.15
N ASN A 262 7.33 7.67 18.00
CA ASN A 262 7.45 8.41 16.74
C ASN A 262 8.43 7.75 15.75
N GLU A 263 9.22 6.77 16.18
CA GLU A 263 10.12 6.02 15.31
C GLU A 263 9.37 4.89 14.59
N ALA A 264 8.31 4.37 15.20
CA ALA A 264 7.40 3.40 14.61
C ALA A 264 6.36 4.00 13.66
N ILE A 265 5.88 3.17 12.73
CA ILE A 265 4.63 3.41 12.01
C ILE A 265 3.50 3.01 12.95
N ASN A 266 2.70 3.97 13.39
CA ASN A 266 1.54 3.72 14.24
C ASN A 266 0.30 3.64 13.36
N ALA A 267 -0.39 2.51 13.40
CA ALA A 267 -1.53 2.27 12.52
C ALA A 267 -2.68 1.56 13.23
N ILE A 268 -3.88 1.85 12.74
CA ILE A 268 -5.12 1.21 13.15
C ILE A 268 -5.74 0.60 11.90
N VAL A 269 -5.97 -0.71 11.91
CA VAL A 269 -6.65 -1.43 10.85
C VAL A 269 -8.01 -1.86 11.37
N VAL A 270 -9.05 -1.25 10.81
CA VAL A 270 -10.44 -1.47 11.17
C VAL A 270 -11.08 -2.44 10.19
N MET A 271 -11.79 -3.43 10.71
CA MET A 271 -12.52 -4.44 9.95
C MET A 271 -13.96 -4.51 10.46
N THR A 272 -14.93 -4.13 9.63
CA THR A 272 -16.35 -4.09 10.01
C THR A 272 -17.27 -4.44 8.84
N ASP A 273 -18.39 -5.11 9.13
CA ASP A 273 -19.49 -5.33 8.17
C ASP A 273 -20.77 -4.55 8.53
N GLY A 274 -20.75 -3.86 9.66
CA GLY A 274 -21.93 -3.26 10.28
C GLY A 274 -21.94 -1.73 10.22
N GLN A 275 -23.09 -1.19 10.61
CA GLN A 275 -23.33 0.25 10.76
C GLN A 275 -23.11 0.66 12.21
N GLU A 276 -22.46 1.79 12.42
CA GLU A 276 -22.24 2.36 13.75
C GLU A 276 -23.57 2.65 14.44
N ASN A 277 -23.77 2.14 15.66
CA ASN A 277 -25.04 2.31 16.37
C ASN A 277 -24.95 2.23 17.91
N ASP A 278 -23.74 2.12 18.50
CA ASP A 278 -23.59 1.89 19.94
C ASP A 278 -22.40 2.64 20.57
N SER A 279 -21.66 3.46 19.81
CA SER A 279 -20.56 4.28 20.34
C SER A 279 -21.06 5.42 21.22
N ASN A 280 -20.25 5.77 22.22
CA ASN A 280 -20.47 6.94 23.07
C ASN A 280 -19.88 8.21 22.45
N PHE A 281 -18.79 8.08 21.70
CA PHE A 281 -18.19 9.17 20.93
C PHE A 281 -18.84 9.30 19.55
N ASP A 282 -18.83 10.52 19.01
CA ASP A 282 -19.22 10.75 17.62
C ASP A 282 -17.99 10.87 16.69
N VAL A 283 -18.25 10.94 15.38
CA VAL A 283 -17.18 11.02 14.37
C VAL A 283 -16.38 12.33 14.48
N ASN A 284 -16.98 13.42 14.98
CA ASN A 284 -16.29 14.71 15.15
C ASN A 284 -15.34 14.67 16.35
N ASP A 285 -15.71 13.97 17.41
CA ASP A 285 -14.82 13.69 18.53
C ASP A 285 -13.60 12.93 18.01
N LEU A 286 -13.82 11.81 17.32
CA LEU A 286 -12.75 10.99 16.78
C LEU A 286 -11.85 11.76 15.81
N ARG A 287 -12.43 12.56 14.90
CA ARG A 287 -11.71 13.48 14.02
C ARG A 287 -10.81 14.42 14.81
N SER A 288 -11.35 15.02 15.88
CA SER A 288 -10.61 15.97 16.70
C SER A 288 -9.43 15.30 17.40
N ALA A 289 -9.62 14.07 17.89
CA ALA A 289 -8.55 13.26 18.45
C ALA A 289 -7.47 12.94 17.42
N LEU A 290 -7.84 12.42 16.25
CA LEU A 290 -6.90 12.04 15.19
C LEU A 290 -6.06 13.24 14.68
N ARG A 291 -6.68 14.41 14.56
CA ARG A 291 -5.99 15.64 14.12
C ARG A 291 -5.11 16.30 15.18
N SER A 292 -5.36 16.02 16.46
CA SER A 292 -4.58 16.56 17.60
C SER A 292 -3.50 15.59 18.10
N ASN A 293 -3.33 14.45 17.43
CA ASN A 293 -2.32 13.48 17.74
C ASN A 293 -0.90 14.08 17.69
N ASN A 294 -0.14 13.89 18.77
CA ASN A 294 1.29 14.24 18.79
C ASN A 294 2.12 13.19 18.05
N THR A 295 1.67 11.93 18.09
CA THR A 295 2.28 10.83 17.36
C THR A 295 1.44 10.52 16.12
N PRO A 296 2.00 10.59 14.89
CA PRO A 296 1.22 10.32 13.68
C PRO A 296 0.61 8.92 13.70
N VAL A 297 -0.71 8.82 13.50
CA VAL A 297 -1.46 7.56 13.40
C VAL A 297 -2.11 7.49 12.02
N VAL A 298 -1.99 6.33 11.37
CA VAL A 298 -2.65 6.05 10.09
C VAL A 298 -3.82 5.09 10.31
N VAL A 299 -5.02 5.46 9.85
CA VAL A 299 -6.22 4.63 10.02
C VAL A 299 -6.67 4.04 8.69
N PHE A 300 -6.65 2.71 8.60
CA PHE A 300 -7.17 1.95 7.47
C PHE A 300 -8.52 1.35 7.84
N THR A 301 -9.49 1.48 6.96
CA THR A 301 -10.84 0.93 7.16
C THR A 301 -11.15 -0.08 6.07
N ILE A 302 -11.66 -1.23 6.48
CA ILE A 302 -11.99 -2.33 5.59
C ILE A 302 -13.43 -2.76 5.83
N ALA A 303 -14.26 -2.50 4.83
CA ALA A 303 -15.65 -2.93 4.77
C ALA A 303 -15.75 -4.40 4.35
N PHE A 304 -16.56 -5.18 5.07
CA PHE A 304 -16.99 -6.50 4.66
C PHE A 304 -18.45 -6.51 4.22
N GLY A 305 -18.73 -7.24 3.15
CA GLY A 305 -20.10 -7.37 2.63
C GLY A 305 -20.67 -6.05 2.13
N ARG A 306 -22.00 -6.00 1.97
CA ARG A 306 -22.69 -4.85 1.37
C ARG A 306 -23.26 -3.86 2.39
N ASP A 307 -23.39 -4.27 3.63
CA ASP A 307 -24.18 -3.59 4.66
C ASP A 307 -23.38 -2.54 5.45
N ALA A 308 -22.06 -2.53 5.30
CA ALA A 308 -21.16 -1.61 5.97
C ALA A 308 -21.33 -0.16 5.50
N GLU A 309 -21.14 0.78 6.42
CA GLU A 309 -21.33 2.22 6.18
C GLU A 309 -20.09 2.87 5.55
N ASP A 310 -20.01 2.81 4.22
CA ASP A 310 -18.84 3.30 3.46
C ASP A 310 -18.51 4.77 3.69
N GLU A 311 -19.52 5.63 3.82
CA GLU A 311 -19.31 7.07 4.01
C GLU A 311 -18.56 7.32 5.32
N LEU A 312 -19.01 6.71 6.42
CA LEU A 312 -18.36 6.81 7.73
C LEU A 312 -16.94 6.21 7.70
N MET A 313 -16.75 5.04 7.09
CA MET A 313 -15.44 4.42 7.01
C MET A 313 -14.44 5.21 6.15
N GLN A 314 -14.90 5.83 5.07
CA GLN A 314 -14.09 6.74 4.24
C GLN A 314 -13.74 8.00 5.02
N GLU A 315 -14.68 8.55 5.79
CA GLU A 315 -14.45 9.71 6.65
C GLU A 315 -13.39 9.41 7.73
N ILE A 316 -13.51 8.29 8.44
CA ILE A 316 -12.55 7.84 9.46
C ILE A 316 -11.16 7.63 8.84
N ALA A 317 -11.07 6.93 7.71
CA ALA A 317 -9.79 6.69 7.05
C ALA A 317 -9.14 8.00 6.59
N ARG A 318 -9.93 8.94 6.05
CA ARG A 318 -9.45 10.25 5.61
C ARG A 318 -8.94 11.08 6.79
N ASP A 319 -9.70 11.15 7.87
CA ASP A 319 -9.30 11.88 9.08
C ASP A 319 -8.07 11.27 9.77
N GLY A 320 -7.86 9.96 9.60
CA GLY A 320 -6.65 9.24 9.99
C GLY A 320 -5.57 9.15 8.92
N ASN A 321 -5.62 9.94 7.84
CA ASN A 321 -4.65 9.93 6.71
C ASN A 321 -4.43 8.58 6.00
N GLY A 322 -5.25 7.57 6.26
CA GLY A 322 -5.15 6.24 5.67
C GLY A 322 -6.10 6.05 4.49
N GLN A 323 -6.52 4.81 4.23
CA GLN A 323 -7.34 4.45 3.08
C GLN A 323 -8.52 3.58 3.48
N PHE A 324 -9.64 3.81 2.79
CA PHE A 324 -10.80 2.94 2.81
C PHE A 324 -10.68 1.89 1.71
N ARG A 325 -11.03 0.65 2.05
CA ARG A 325 -11.16 -0.45 1.09
C ARG A 325 -12.42 -1.25 1.39
N ARG A 326 -12.96 -1.85 0.34
CA ARG A 326 -14.04 -2.83 0.44
C ARG A 326 -13.48 -4.17 0.01
N ALA A 327 -13.51 -5.15 0.91
CA ALA A 327 -13.18 -6.52 0.59
C ALA A 327 -14.45 -7.21 0.12
N ASP A 328 -14.39 -7.86 -1.06
CA ASP A 328 -15.48 -8.75 -1.44
C ASP A 328 -15.53 -9.91 -0.43
N GLU A 329 -16.73 -10.41 -0.14
CA GLU A 329 -16.90 -11.45 0.87
C GLU A 329 -16.00 -12.65 0.55
N THR A 330 -15.74 -12.91 -0.73
CA THR A 330 -14.98 -14.07 -1.24
C THR A 330 -13.46 -13.89 -1.31
N ASP A 331 -12.90 -12.69 -1.12
CA ASP A 331 -11.47 -12.43 -1.38
C ASP A 331 -10.67 -12.08 -0.11
N ILE A 332 -10.28 -13.13 0.63
CA ILE A 332 -9.38 -13.03 1.80
C ILE A 332 -7.97 -12.59 1.38
N GLU A 333 -7.53 -12.94 0.16
CA GLU A 333 -6.20 -12.57 -0.34
C GLU A 333 -6.09 -11.07 -0.56
N GLU A 334 -7.18 -10.41 -0.95
CA GLU A 334 -7.25 -8.96 -1.06
C GLU A 334 -7.11 -8.28 0.31
N LEU A 335 -7.82 -8.76 1.34
CA LEU A 335 -7.66 -8.24 2.71
C LEU A 335 -6.20 -8.37 3.18
N TYR A 336 -5.65 -9.56 2.98
CA TYR A 336 -4.26 -9.86 3.30
C TYR A 336 -3.29 -8.93 2.56
N ARG A 337 -3.50 -8.75 1.24
CA ARG A 337 -2.66 -7.87 0.40
C ARG A 337 -2.74 -6.44 0.91
N ILE A 338 -3.95 -5.92 1.15
CA ILE A 338 -4.16 -4.57 1.65
C ILE A 338 -3.39 -4.35 2.95
N ILE A 339 -3.54 -5.24 3.93
CA ILE A 339 -2.84 -5.09 5.22
C ILE A 339 -1.32 -5.20 5.01
N SER A 340 -0.85 -6.13 4.18
CA SER A 340 0.58 -6.34 3.91
C SER A 340 1.23 -5.21 3.09
N THR A 341 0.47 -4.47 2.28
CA THR A 341 1.04 -3.34 1.53
C THR A 341 1.49 -2.21 2.47
N TYR A 342 0.93 -2.13 3.68
CA TYR A 342 1.23 -1.07 4.63
C TYR A 342 2.30 -1.44 5.68
N PHE A 343 2.73 -2.71 5.79
CA PHE A 343 3.55 -3.21 6.92
C PHE A 343 4.63 -4.22 6.53
#